data_AF-F4PPW3-F1
#
_entry.id   AF-F4PPW3-F1
#
_cell.length_a   1.000
_cell.length_b   1.000
_cell.length_c   1.000
_cell.angle_alpha   90.00
_cell.angle_beta   90.00
_cell.angle_gamma   90.00
#
_symmetry.space_group_name_H-M   'P 1'
#
loop_
_entity.id
_entity.type
_entity.pdbx_description
1 polymer ?
#
loop_
_entity_poly.entity_id
_entity_poly.type
_entity_poly.pdbx_seq_one_letter_code
_entity_poly.pdbx_strand_id
1 'polypeptide(L)'
;MTMIDCVNNKHIQINDILVYWETEKDDSSSQSSQSSQSYVIYENKMINGIDTTPISLILIILKESKRSIKLYNDLLLVISNREEIIKIINQFKSSPPPPIQSNLLNDIKFRLNLKNYYLDFVDGIRSRETILKSLSTIVFLYFSCLLPSIAFGDLHRDNTDSMFSVGKTIVSQGAGGMVFALLSGQPMVILLSTAPLAIMIKITYSISLDNNLDFWSFYALIGLFNGLFLIAYSIFGLSRLMKYSSRFIEETFSTFITIAFLYDGIKPIIILFLNYLYQCDNNCEPIIPIFTLLLSLLTVWICVKLANFKYSIYFNRSLRQLISDYGLFIGVILITTIRHSIFLPLNNNQIPKIVDSDINDIIHLPSGFGQLPSWSWVLALVLGFLLSLLYFIDQNISSSLASQKKHGLKKWNGMHLDLLIVGIINIILSFIGLPWVHGALPHSSLHVRALATIIKNEKEEESFIYVQETRVAAFLSHVCIFVSLFFTNSVLTLIPVSVLYGVFWFLGIGALIDN
;
A
#
# COMPACT_ATOMS: atom_id res chain seq x y z
N MET A 1 -31.54 34.84 9.33
CA MET A 1 -31.50 34.16 10.65
C MET A 1 -30.14 34.45 11.24
N THR A 2 -30.08 35.34 12.23
CA THR A 2 -28.82 35.87 12.76
C THR A 2 -28.14 34.84 13.67
N MET A 3 -26.81 34.87 13.75
CA MET A 3 -25.95 34.00 14.59
C MET A 3 -26.44 33.82 16.05
N ILE A 4 -27.26 34.76 16.53
CA ILE A 4 -27.89 34.76 17.86
C ILE A 4 -28.89 33.61 18.04
N ASP A 5 -29.59 33.19 16.97
CA ASP A 5 -30.57 32.10 17.05
C ASP A 5 -29.91 30.70 17.09
N CYS A 6 -28.69 30.56 16.57
CA CYS A 6 -27.94 29.29 16.60
C CYS A 6 -27.35 28.99 17.97
N VAL A 7 -26.97 30.02 18.74
CA VAL A 7 -26.36 29.85 20.08
C VAL A 7 -27.40 29.48 21.13
N ASN A 8 -28.66 29.89 20.97
CA ASN A 8 -29.71 29.63 21.97
C ASN A 8 -30.23 28.17 21.97
N ASN A 9 -29.96 27.37 20.93
CA ASN A 9 -30.52 26.03 20.78
C ASN A 9 -29.49 25.00 20.27
N LYS A 10 -28.52 24.62 21.12
CA LYS A 10 -28.00 23.24 21.34
C LYS A 10 -26.68 23.25 22.10
N HIS A 11 -26.44 22.19 22.87
CA HIS A 11 -25.14 21.88 23.47
C HIS A 11 -24.06 21.74 22.37
N ILE A 12 -23.15 22.72 22.28
CA ILE A 12 -22.00 22.66 21.38
C ILE A 12 -20.79 22.20 22.20
N GLN A 13 -20.18 21.10 21.79
CA GLN A 13 -18.93 20.60 22.36
C GLN A 13 -17.74 21.32 21.71
N ILE A 14 -16.64 21.47 22.48
CA ILE A 14 -15.41 22.21 22.12
C ILE A 14 -14.81 21.82 20.75
N ASN A 15 -15.09 20.61 20.26
CA ASN A 15 -14.63 20.14 18.95
C ASN A 15 -15.25 20.90 17.76
N ASP A 16 -16.45 21.47 17.90
CA ASP A 16 -17.14 22.16 16.80
C ASP A 16 -16.57 23.56 16.53
N ILE A 17 -15.85 24.15 17.52
CA ILE A 17 -15.23 25.47 17.41
C ILE A 17 -13.90 25.41 16.64
N LEU A 18 -13.19 24.29 16.70
CA LEU A 18 -11.91 24.09 15.98
C LEU A 18 -12.10 24.04 14.46
N VAL A 19 -13.24 23.51 13.99
CA VAL A 19 -13.56 23.39 12.57
C VAL A 19 -13.85 24.76 11.92
N TYR A 20 -14.42 25.69 12.69
CA TYR A 20 -14.71 27.05 12.21
C TYR A 20 -13.47 27.95 12.08
N TRP A 21 -12.39 27.63 12.79
CA TRP A 21 -11.16 28.42 12.80
C TRP A 21 -10.26 28.18 11.58
N GLU A 22 -10.45 27.05 10.89
CA GLU A 22 -9.69 26.67 9.71
C GLU A 22 -10.28 27.25 8.41
N THR A 23 -11.59 27.50 8.36
CA THR A 23 -12.29 28.03 7.18
C THR A 23 -12.06 29.54 6.99
N GLU A 24 -12.03 30.32 8.07
CA GLU A 24 -11.94 31.79 7.98
C GLU A 24 -10.55 32.30 7.56
N LYS A 25 -9.51 31.46 7.65
CA LYS A 25 -8.13 31.84 7.31
C LYS A 25 -7.87 31.83 5.80
N ASP A 26 -8.59 31.00 5.05
CA ASP A 26 -8.43 30.84 3.60
C ASP A 26 -9.14 31.95 2.80
N ASP A 27 -10.23 32.50 3.34
CA ASP A 27 -11.06 33.51 2.64
C ASP A 27 -10.45 34.92 2.62
N SER A 28 -9.41 35.19 3.41
CA SER A 28 -8.82 36.53 3.55
C SER A 28 -7.83 36.94 2.44
N SER A 29 -7.64 36.13 1.38
CA SER A 29 -6.63 36.39 0.33
C SER A 29 -7.17 36.87 -1.02
N SER A 30 -8.48 37.06 -1.20
CA SER A 30 -8.99 37.63 -2.45
C SER A 30 -10.40 38.23 -2.32
N GLN A 31 -10.48 39.56 -2.25
CA GLN A 31 -11.38 40.43 -3.03
C GLN A 31 -11.72 41.71 -2.26
N SER A 32 -11.12 42.80 -2.76
CA SER A 32 -11.48 44.18 -2.52
C SER A 32 -12.67 44.59 -3.40
N SER A 33 -13.77 45.10 -2.82
CA SER A 33 -14.50 46.30 -3.29
C SER A 33 -15.85 46.49 -2.58
N GLN A 34 -16.01 47.66 -1.93
CA GLN A 34 -17.21 48.52 -1.80
C GLN A 34 -18.54 47.86 -1.34
N SER A 35 -19.25 48.30 -0.29
CA SER A 35 -19.64 49.68 0.03
C SER A 35 -20.29 49.80 1.42
N SER A 36 -19.99 50.92 2.10
CA SER A 36 -20.85 51.69 3.02
C SER A 36 -21.55 51.00 4.20
N GLN A 37 -21.00 51.16 5.42
CA GLN A 37 -21.61 52.00 6.48
C GLN A 37 -20.71 52.04 7.75
N SER A 38 -20.38 53.27 8.16
CA SER A 38 -19.85 53.72 9.47
C SER A 38 -18.81 52.85 10.19
N TYR A 39 -17.52 53.14 9.96
CA TYR A 39 -16.43 52.74 10.86
C TYR A 39 -15.97 53.93 11.72
N VAL A 40 -16.05 53.77 13.04
CA VAL A 40 -15.29 54.58 13.99
C VAL A 40 -13.84 54.12 13.90
N ILE A 41 -12.95 55.04 13.53
CA ILE A 41 -11.51 54.82 13.42
C ILE A 41 -10.95 54.62 14.84
N TYR A 42 -10.37 53.44 15.12
CA TYR A 42 -9.53 53.21 16.29
C TYR A 42 -8.12 52.84 15.83
N GLU A 43 -7.13 53.53 16.38
CA GLU A 43 -5.72 53.46 15.99
C GLU A 43 -5.12 52.05 16.09
N ASN A 44 -4.42 51.66 15.03
CA ASN A 44 -3.65 50.43 14.92
C ASN A 44 -2.48 50.41 15.91
N LYS A 45 -2.46 49.42 16.81
CA LYS A 45 -1.21 48.98 17.47
C LYS A 45 -0.87 47.57 17.01
N MET A 46 0.00 47.51 16.00
CA MET A 46 0.72 46.31 15.57
C MET A 46 1.68 45.88 16.68
N ILE A 47 1.49 44.67 17.23
CA ILE A 47 2.52 43.98 18.01
C ILE A 47 2.71 42.60 17.36
N ASN A 48 3.88 42.39 16.75
CA ASN A 48 4.34 41.13 16.14
C ASN A 48 3.44 40.52 15.05
N GLY A 49 2.88 41.34 14.16
CA GLY A 49 2.44 40.90 12.82
C GLY A 49 1.26 39.93 12.76
N ILE A 50 0.37 39.91 13.76
CA ILE A 50 -0.86 39.12 13.76
C ILE A 50 -2.03 40.05 14.09
N ASP A 51 -3.05 40.10 13.23
CA ASP A 51 -4.26 40.89 13.44
C ASP A 51 -5.07 40.37 14.64
N THR A 52 -5.24 41.21 15.66
CA THR A 52 -5.89 40.89 16.94
C THR A 52 -7.39 41.20 16.98
N THR A 53 -7.98 41.61 15.86
CA THR A 53 -9.33 42.18 15.77
C THR A 53 -10.49 41.24 16.14
N PRO A 54 -10.52 39.92 15.80
CA PRO A 54 -11.65 39.07 16.15
C PRO A 54 -11.64 38.63 17.63
N ILE A 55 -10.45 38.48 18.24
CA ILE A 55 -10.30 38.06 19.65
C ILE A 55 -10.70 39.21 20.59
N SER A 56 -10.37 40.45 20.25
CA SER A 56 -10.84 41.62 21.00
C SER A 56 -12.36 41.79 20.93
N LEU A 57 -12.98 41.48 19.79
CA LEU A 57 -14.43 41.58 19.61
C LEU A 57 -15.18 40.53 20.47
N ILE A 58 -14.68 39.30 20.48
CA ILE A 58 -15.22 38.20 21.32
C ILE A 58 -15.07 38.52 22.82
N LEU A 59 -13.96 39.14 23.23
CA LEU A 59 -13.72 39.57 24.61
C LEU A 59 -14.64 40.73 25.05
N ILE A 60 -15.00 41.64 24.13
CA ILE A 60 -15.93 42.75 24.42
C ILE A 60 -17.37 42.22 24.54
N ILE A 61 -17.79 41.32 23.63
CA ILE A 61 -19.11 40.67 23.68
C ILE A 61 -19.29 39.85 24.97
N LEU A 62 -18.23 39.19 25.44
CA LEU A 62 -18.24 38.44 26.71
C LEU A 62 -18.20 39.36 27.94
N LYS A 63 -17.62 40.56 27.86
CA LYS A 63 -17.59 41.55 28.95
C LYS A 63 -18.96 42.20 29.19
N GLU A 64 -19.81 42.32 28.16
CA GLU A 64 -21.19 42.82 28.29
C GLU A 64 -22.18 41.76 28.81
N SER A 65 -21.83 40.47 28.74
CA SER A 65 -22.63 39.36 29.28
C SER A 65 -22.38 39.17 30.78
N LYS A 66 -23.23 39.78 31.62
CA LYS A 66 -23.20 39.62 33.10
C LYS A 66 -23.43 38.17 33.62
N ARG A 67 -23.52 37.14 32.76
CA ARG A 67 -23.95 35.78 33.15
C ARG A 67 -22.88 34.69 33.10
N SER A 68 -21.61 34.97 32.81
CA SER A 68 -20.61 33.89 32.70
C SER A 68 -19.18 34.26 33.14
N ILE A 69 -19.05 34.85 34.34
CA ILE A 69 -17.75 35.14 34.98
C ILE A 69 -16.87 33.87 35.10
N LYS A 70 -17.48 32.69 35.22
CA LYS A 70 -16.76 31.40 35.31
C LYS A 70 -16.10 31.00 33.98
N LEU A 71 -16.79 31.21 32.86
CA LEU A 71 -16.27 30.90 31.52
C LEU A 71 -15.14 31.85 31.12
N TYR A 72 -15.23 33.12 31.53
CA TYR A 72 -14.19 34.13 31.33
C TYR A 72 -12.89 33.78 32.07
N ASN A 73 -12.99 33.31 33.33
CA ASN A 73 -11.84 32.89 34.12
C ASN A 73 -11.22 31.58 33.62
N ASP A 74 -12.05 30.62 33.17
CA ASP A 74 -11.56 29.37 32.58
C ASP A 74 -10.87 29.61 31.22
N LEU A 75 -11.38 30.55 30.40
CA LEU A 75 -10.73 30.99 29.16
C LEU A 75 -9.43 31.77 29.41
N LEU A 76 -9.38 32.63 30.43
CA LEU A 76 -8.14 33.31 30.85
C LEU A 76 -7.07 32.32 31.33
N LEU A 77 -7.46 31.24 32.01
CA LEU A 77 -6.55 30.14 32.40
C LEU A 77 -6.00 29.38 31.18
N VAL A 78 -6.83 29.10 30.18
CA VAL A 78 -6.40 28.45 28.92
C VAL A 78 -5.49 29.37 28.10
N ILE A 79 -5.74 30.68 28.09
CA ILE A 79 -4.90 31.68 27.41
C ILE A 79 -3.56 31.88 28.17
N SER A 80 -3.56 31.81 29.51
CA SER A 80 -2.33 31.85 30.33
C SER A 80 -1.41 30.65 30.05
N ASN A 81 -1.98 29.49 29.70
CA ASN A 81 -1.23 28.28 29.36
C ASN A 81 -0.88 28.17 27.86
N ARG A 82 -1.04 29.24 27.06
CA ARG A 82 -0.71 29.21 25.62
C ARG A 82 0.75 28.81 25.36
N GLU A 83 1.70 29.22 26.19
CA GLU A 83 3.10 28.84 26.00
C GLU A 83 3.36 27.36 26.30
N GLU A 84 2.66 26.78 27.28
CA GLU A 84 2.71 25.34 27.55
C GLU A 84 2.01 24.54 26.47
N ILE A 85 0.87 25.01 25.98
CA ILE A 85 0.16 24.36 24.88
C ILE A 85 0.95 24.49 23.57
N ILE A 86 1.60 25.62 23.30
CA ILE A 86 2.50 25.79 22.16
C ILE A 86 3.76 24.95 22.35
N LYS A 87 4.30 24.81 23.57
CA LYS A 87 5.39 23.86 23.85
C LYS A 87 4.94 22.42 23.65
N ILE A 88 3.76 22.02 24.12
CA ILE A 88 3.19 20.68 23.95
C ILE A 88 2.87 20.42 22.48
N ILE A 89 2.28 21.38 21.77
CA ILE A 89 2.01 21.31 20.32
C ILE A 89 3.33 21.27 19.55
N ASN A 90 4.34 22.04 19.93
CA ASN A 90 5.68 21.99 19.33
C ASN A 90 6.41 20.70 19.69
N GLN A 91 6.15 20.11 20.87
CA GLN A 91 6.66 18.81 21.31
C GLN A 91 5.92 17.66 20.60
N PHE A 92 4.66 17.85 20.21
CA PHE A 92 3.89 16.95 19.32
C PHE A 92 4.23 17.15 17.83
N LYS A 93 4.63 18.37 17.41
CA LYS A 93 5.10 18.71 16.05
C LYS A 93 6.56 18.35 15.81
N SER A 94 7.35 18.10 16.85
CA SER A 94 8.77 17.76 16.76
C SER A 94 9.03 16.28 17.06
N SER A 95 8.43 15.39 16.29
CA SER A 95 9.23 14.25 15.80
C SER A 95 9.93 14.74 14.53
N PRO A 96 11.21 15.16 14.58
CA PRO A 96 11.92 15.43 13.34
C PRO A 96 11.84 14.17 12.46
N PRO A 97 11.63 14.28 11.13
CA PRO A 97 11.78 13.14 10.26
C PRO A 97 13.14 12.50 10.56
N PRO A 98 13.21 11.17 10.71
CA PRO A 98 14.43 10.52 11.13
C PRO A 98 15.56 10.90 10.16
N PRO A 99 16.75 11.28 10.65
CA PRO A 99 17.85 11.62 9.78
C PRO A 99 18.15 10.43 8.87
N ILE A 100 18.16 10.69 7.57
CA ILE A 100 18.55 9.76 6.48
C ILE A 100 20.02 9.26 6.64
N GLN A 101 20.69 9.62 7.73
CA GLN A 101 22.07 9.31 8.09
C GLN A 101 22.17 8.30 9.25
N SER A 102 21.18 7.41 9.44
CA SER A 102 21.39 6.28 10.34
C SER A 102 22.32 5.24 9.72
N ASN A 103 23.03 4.53 10.60
CA ASN A 103 23.71 3.30 10.24
C ASN A 103 22.75 2.12 10.50
N LEU A 104 23.00 0.98 9.87
CA LEU A 104 22.26 -0.27 10.12
C LEU A 104 22.14 -0.60 11.61
N LEU A 105 23.20 -0.36 12.40
CA LEU A 105 23.19 -0.56 13.85
C LEU A 105 22.17 0.32 14.58
N ASN A 106 21.94 1.55 14.11
CA ASN A 106 20.94 2.44 14.68
C ASN A 106 19.53 1.98 14.31
N ASP A 107 19.33 1.52 13.07
CA ASP A 107 18.05 0.94 12.65
C ASP A 107 17.73 -0.29 13.50
N ILE A 108 18.70 -1.20 13.68
CA ILE A 108 18.58 -2.38 14.53
C ILE A 108 18.32 -1.97 15.99
N LYS A 109 19.07 -1.01 16.55
CA LYS A 109 18.93 -0.59 17.95
C LYS A 109 17.57 0.06 18.22
N PHE A 110 17.08 0.89 17.29
CA PHE A 110 15.75 1.49 17.40
C PHE A 110 14.66 0.41 17.35
N ARG A 111 14.82 -0.58 16.47
CA ARG A 111 13.85 -1.65 16.23
C ARG A 111 13.83 -2.73 17.31
N LEU A 112 15.01 -3.15 17.80
CA LEU A 112 15.17 -4.14 18.88
C LEU A 112 14.77 -3.59 20.25
N ASN A 113 14.47 -2.29 20.36
CA ASN A 113 13.86 -1.76 21.57
C ASN A 113 12.46 -2.37 21.74
N LEU A 114 12.37 -3.40 22.59
CA LEU A 114 11.17 -4.20 22.86
C LEU A 114 9.93 -3.35 23.14
N LYS A 115 10.10 -2.16 23.74
CA LYS A 115 9.00 -1.22 23.98
C LYS A 115 8.39 -0.70 22.68
N ASN A 116 9.21 -0.30 21.72
CA ASN A 116 8.75 0.22 20.44
C ASN A 116 8.13 -0.90 19.59
N TYR A 117 8.75 -2.07 19.58
CA TYR A 117 8.22 -3.24 18.89
C TYR A 117 6.85 -3.65 19.42
N TYR A 118 6.68 -3.67 20.75
CA TYR A 118 5.39 -3.99 21.38
C TYR A 118 4.32 -2.93 21.05
N LEU A 119 4.69 -1.64 21.04
CA LEU A 119 3.78 -0.57 20.65
C LEU A 119 3.25 -0.73 19.22
N ASP A 120 4.04 -1.25 18.27
CA ASP A 120 3.57 -1.50 16.90
C ASP A 120 2.43 -2.53 16.81
N PHE A 121 2.36 -3.47 17.75
CA PHE A 121 1.26 -4.45 17.84
C PHE A 121 0.08 -3.88 18.62
N VAL A 122 0.34 -3.16 19.71
CA VAL A 122 -0.71 -2.53 20.53
C VAL A 122 -1.42 -1.42 19.78
N ASP A 123 -0.71 -0.61 19.00
CA ASP A 123 -1.29 0.46 18.16
C ASP A 123 -2.27 -0.11 17.12
N GLY A 124 -2.16 -1.40 16.78
CA GLY A 124 -3.13 -2.12 15.95
C GLY A 124 -4.45 -2.47 16.63
N ILE A 125 -4.44 -2.64 17.94
CA ILE A 125 -5.53 -3.30 18.70
C ILE A 125 -6.12 -2.37 19.78
N ARG A 126 -5.58 -1.17 19.97
CA ARG A 126 -5.90 -0.29 21.11
C ARG A 126 -7.35 0.19 21.19
N SER A 127 -8.00 0.50 20.06
CA SER A 127 -9.35 1.06 20.04
C SER A 127 -10.29 0.30 19.11
N ARG A 128 -11.60 0.41 19.32
CA ARG A 128 -12.60 -0.28 18.47
C ARG A 128 -12.57 0.21 17.02
N GLU A 129 -12.38 1.50 16.79
CA GLU A 129 -12.27 2.08 15.44
C GLU A 129 -10.98 1.62 14.74
N THR A 130 -9.88 1.62 15.48
CA THR A 130 -8.57 1.09 15.10
C THR A 130 -8.65 -0.39 14.70
N ILE A 131 -9.37 -1.21 15.48
CA ILE A 131 -9.57 -2.64 15.15
C ILE A 131 -10.35 -2.79 13.85
N LEU A 132 -11.47 -2.07 13.69
CA LEU A 132 -12.29 -2.14 12.48
C LEU A 132 -11.50 -1.75 11.23
N LYS A 133 -10.67 -0.71 11.35
CA LYS A 133 -9.80 -0.24 10.26
C LYS A 133 -8.69 -1.24 9.94
N SER A 134 -8.05 -1.81 10.97
CA SER A 134 -7.06 -2.88 10.78
C SER A 134 -7.68 -4.11 10.11
N LEU A 135 -8.89 -4.51 10.52
CA LEU A 135 -9.60 -5.65 9.96
C LEU A 135 -9.95 -5.43 8.49
N SER A 136 -10.45 -4.24 8.16
CA SER A 136 -10.76 -3.90 6.77
C SER A 136 -9.50 -3.87 5.90
N THR A 137 -8.40 -3.33 6.43
CA THR A 137 -7.09 -3.35 5.78
C THR A 137 -6.58 -4.79 5.58
N ILE A 138 -6.75 -5.69 6.55
CA ILE A 138 -6.34 -7.10 6.43
C ILE A 138 -7.07 -7.76 5.25
N VAL A 139 -8.38 -7.56 5.14
CA VAL A 139 -9.18 -8.14 4.05
C VAL A 139 -8.82 -7.51 2.70
N PHE A 140 -8.64 -6.18 2.65
CA PHE A 140 -8.19 -5.49 1.45
C PHE A 140 -6.82 -6.00 0.98
N LEU A 141 -5.86 -6.13 1.90
CA LEU A 141 -4.53 -6.65 1.61
C LEU A 141 -4.57 -8.10 1.18
N TYR A 142 -5.38 -8.94 1.83
CA TYR A 142 -5.53 -10.34 1.44
C TYR A 142 -5.92 -10.47 -0.03
N PHE A 143 -6.99 -9.79 -0.50
CA PHE A 143 -7.40 -9.86 -1.90
C PHE A 143 -6.45 -9.12 -2.85
N SER A 144 -5.98 -7.93 -2.48
CA SER A 144 -5.07 -7.17 -3.34
C SER A 144 -3.74 -7.86 -3.54
N CYS A 145 -3.26 -8.65 -2.57
CA CYS A 145 -2.00 -9.36 -2.67
C CYS A 145 -2.16 -10.76 -3.27
N LEU A 146 -3.22 -11.50 -2.93
CA LEU A 146 -3.45 -12.87 -3.41
C LEU A 146 -3.71 -12.92 -4.93
N LEU A 147 -4.51 -11.98 -5.46
CA LEU A 147 -4.94 -12.01 -6.86
C LEU A 147 -3.76 -11.79 -7.84
N PRO A 148 -2.85 -10.82 -7.61
CA PRO A 148 -1.59 -10.74 -8.35
C PRO A 148 -0.69 -11.96 -8.16
N SER A 149 -0.63 -12.59 -6.97
CA SER A 149 0.14 -13.83 -6.81
C SER A 149 -0.34 -14.92 -7.75
N ILE A 150 -1.66 -15.08 -7.89
CA ILE A 150 -2.25 -16.09 -8.76
C ILE A 150 -1.86 -15.83 -10.21
N ALA A 151 -2.02 -14.59 -10.68
CA ALA A 151 -1.68 -14.21 -12.05
C ALA A 151 -0.17 -14.30 -12.34
N PHE A 152 0.69 -13.85 -11.42
CA PHE A 152 2.13 -14.01 -11.59
C PHE A 152 2.57 -15.47 -11.47
N GLY A 153 1.91 -16.28 -10.65
CA GLY A 153 2.14 -17.72 -10.57
C GLY A 153 1.81 -18.45 -11.86
N ASP A 154 0.74 -18.05 -12.53
CA ASP A 154 0.38 -18.56 -13.86
C ASP A 154 1.42 -18.13 -14.90
N LEU A 155 1.84 -16.85 -14.86
CA LEU A 155 2.91 -16.34 -15.72
C LEU A 155 4.25 -17.07 -15.50
N HIS A 156 4.60 -17.42 -14.26
CA HIS A 156 5.81 -18.20 -13.96
C HIS A 156 5.70 -19.62 -14.50
N ARG A 157 4.52 -20.24 -14.40
CA ARG A 157 4.24 -21.57 -14.95
C ARG A 157 4.47 -21.62 -16.46
N ASP A 158 3.92 -20.63 -17.17
CA ASP A 158 4.09 -20.49 -18.63
C ASP A 158 5.53 -20.21 -19.04
N ASN A 159 6.28 -19.48 -18.21
CA ASN A 159 7.67 -19.11 -18.52
C ASN A 159 8.70 -20.19 -18.17
N THR A 160 8.33 -21.22 -17.39
CA THR A 160 9.26 -22.22 -16.87
C THR A 160 8.83 -23.66 -17.12
N ASP A 161 8.02 -23.88 -18.16
CA ASP A 161 7.44 -25.18 -18.54
C ASP A 161 6.92 -25.96 -17.32
N SER A 162 6.14 -25.28 -16.47
CA SER A 162 5.54 -25.80 -15.23
C SER A 162 6.47 -26.14 -14.06
N MET A 163 7.76 -25.75 -14.10
CA MET A 163 8.66 -25.89 -12.94
C MET A 163 8.21 -25.02 -11.74
N PHE A 164 7.76 -23.79 -12.01
CA PHE A 164 7.05 -22.98 -11.03
C PHE A 164 5.54 -23.11 -11.18
N SER A 165 4.89 -23.15 -10.02
CA SER A 165 3.44 -23.25 -9.91
C SER A 165 2.86 -22.12 -9.09
N VAL A 166 1.56 -21.88 -9.26
CA VAL A 166 0.81 -20.88 -8.49
C VAL A 166 0.95 -21.14 -6.98
N GLY A 167 0.86 -22.39 -6.54
CA GLY A 167 1.11 -22.76 -5.15
C GLY A 167 2.46 -22.27 -4.61
N LYS A 168 3.56 -22.44 -5.38
CA LYS A 168 4.90 -21.98 -5.00
C LYS A 168 4.96 -20.45 -4.83
N THR A 169 4.28 -19.69 -5.69
CA THR A 169 4.18 -18.22 -5.52
C THR A 169 3.42 -17.80 -4.28
N ILE A 170 2.30 -18.46 -3.96
CA ILE A 170 1.49 -18.16 -2.78
C ILE A 170 2.28 -18.48 -1.50
N VAL A 171 2.97 -19.62 -1.47
CA VAL A 171 3.84 -20.00 -0.34
C VAL A 171 4.96 -18.99 -0.15
N SER A 172 5.65 -18.63 -1.24
CA SER A 172 6.75 -17.66 -1.19
C SER A 172 6.29 -16.31 -0.62
N GLN A 173 5.18 -15.81 -1.14
CA GLN A 173 4.63 -14.52 -0.72
C GLN A 173 4.09 -14.56 0.71
N GLY A 174 3.40 -15.62 1.10
CA GLY A 174 2.89 -15.81 2.45
C GLY A 174 4.03 -15.89 3.46
N ALA A 175 4.98 -16.81 3.25
CA ALA A 175 6.09 -17.02 4.17
C ALA A 175 7.07 -15.82 4.19
N GLY A 176 7.47 -15.32 3.02
CA GLY A 176 8.36 -14.17 2.91
C GLY A 176 7.74 -12.91 3.52
N GLY A 177 6.46 -12.65 3.25
CA GLY A 177 5.73 -11.52 3.81
C GLY A 177 5.53 -11.62 5.33
N MET A 178 5.27 -12.81 5.88
CA MET A 178 5.19 -13.02 7.33
C MET A 178 6.52 -12.71 8.04
N VAL A 179 7.62 -13.24 7.51
CA VAL A 179 8.97 -13.00 8.08
C VAL A 179 9.32 -11.52 7.99
N PHE A 180 9.01 -10.87 6.86
CA PHE A 180 9.25 -9.45 6.68
C PHE A 180 8.39 -8.58 7.61
N ALA A 181 7.10 -8.87 7.77
CA ALA A 181 6.22 -8.12 8.67
C ALA A 181 6.72 -8.13 10.13
N LEU A 182 7.31 -9.24 10.57
CA LEU A 182 7.91 -9.37 11.90
C LEU A 182 9.26 -8.65 11.99
N LEU A 183 10.17 -8.88 11.05
CA LEU A 183 11.57 -8.46 11.21
C LEU A 183 11.90 -7.11 10.57
N SER A 184 11.17 -6.67 9.53
CA SER A 184 11.45 -5.47 8.69
C SER A 184 11.80 -4.25 9.52
N GLY A 185 12.38 -3.22 8.92
CA GLY A 185 12.56 -1.85 9.41
C GLY A 185 11.42 -0.88 9.04
N GLN A 186 10.59 -1.19 8.05
CA GLN A 186 9.34 -0.46 7.73
C GLN A 186 8.21 -1.47 7.48
N PRO A 187 7.31 -1.69 8.45
CA PRO A 187 6.32 -2.77 8.36
C PRO A 187 5.15 -2.44 7.40
N MET A 188 5.13 -1.23 6.86
CA MET A 188 4.15 -0.77 5.88
C MET A 188 4.43 -1.32 4.48
N VAL A 189 5.68 -1.72 4.20
CA VAL A 189 6.06 -2.28 2.90
C VAL A 189 5.59 -3.73 2.81
N ILE A 190 4.97 -4.09 1.69
CA ILE A 190 4.45 -5.43 1.43
C ILE A 190 5.35 -6.12 0.41
N LEU A 191 5.72 -7.36 0.71
CA LEU A 191 6.52 -8.17 -0.21
C LEU A 191 5.62 -8.93 -1.19
N LEU A 192 5.94 -8.83 -2.48
CA LEU A 192 5.26 -9.52 -3.58
C LEU A 192 6.27 -9.94 -4.66
N SER A 193 5.88 -10.88 -5.52
CA SER A 193 6.55 -11.10 -6.80
C SER A 193 6.02 -10.08 -7.81
N THR A 194 6.90 -9.47 -8.61
CA THR A 194 6.52 -8.48 -9.65
C THR A 194 6.89 -8.98 -11.05
N ALA A 195 6.42 -8.27 -12.08
CA ALA A 195 6.71 -8.61 -13.49
C ALA A 195 8.22 -8.63 -13.82
N PRO A 196 9.05 -7.64 -13.41
CA PRO A 196 10.50 -7.70 -13.59
C PRO A 196 11.14 -8.98 -13.03
N LEU A 197 10.66 -9.45 -11.88
CA LEU A 197 11.12 -10.70 -11.29
C LEU A 197 10.75 -11.92 -12.15
N ALA A 198 9.53 -11.98 -12.67
CA ALA A 198 9.11 -13.05 -13.58
C ALA A 198 9.98 -13.12 -14.83
N ILE A 199 10.39 -11.96 -15.37
CA ILE A 199 11.30 -11.89 -16.51
C ILE A 199 12.68 -12.44 -16.12
N MET A 200 13.22 -12.07 -14.94
CA MET A 200 14.51 -12.61 -14.48
C MET A 200 14.49 -14.12 -14.27
N ILE A 201 13.38 -14.66 -13.77
CA ILE A 201 13.18 -16.10 -13.64
C ILE A 201 13.13 -16.78 -15.01
N LYS A 202 12.40 -16.21 -15.98
CA LYS A 202 12.37 -16.69 -17.37
C LYS A 202 13.75 -16.71 -18.01
N ILE A 203 14.52 -15.62 -17.86
CA ILE A 203 15.88 -15.52 -18.42
C ILE A 203 16.78 -16.60 -17.79
N THR A 204 16.70 -16.78 -16.47
CA THR A 204 17.43 -17.82 -15.75
C THR A 204 17.08 -19.21 -16.27
N TYR A 205 15.79 -19.47 -16.51
CA TYR A 205 15.31 -20.73 -17.05
C TYR A 205 15.79 -20.98 -18.49
N SER A 206 15.66 -19.99 -19.38
CA SER A 206 16.14 -20.08 -20.77
C SER A 206 17.64 -20.38 -20.83
N ILE A 207 18.44 -19.65 -20.05
CA ILE A 207 19.90 -19.88 -19.98
C ILE A 207 20.22 -21.29 -19.46
N SER A 208 19.44 -21.78 -18.51
CA SER A 208 19.60 -23.12 -17.95
C SER A 208 19.32 -24.20 -19.01
N LEU A 209 18.25 -24.03 -19.80
CA LEU A 209 17.91 -24.93 -20.89
C LEU A 209 18.97 -24.91 -22.00
N ASP A 210 19.38 -23.72 -22.46
CA ASP A 210 20.34 -23.57 -23.56
C ASP A 210 21.70 -24.22 -23.23
N ASN A 211 22.08 -24.22 -21.96
CA ASN A 211 23.36 -24.73 -21.49
C ASN A 211 23.27 -26.08 -20.75
N ASN A 212 22.10 -26.73 -20.75
CA ASN A 212 21.83 -27.99 -20.02
C ASN A 212 22.28 -27.95 -18.53
N LEU A 213 22.04 -26.83 -17.86
CA LEU A 213 22.33 -26.66 -16.44
C LEU A 213 21.17 -27.16 -15.58
N ASP A 214 21.47 -27.64 -14.37
CA ASP A 214 20.44 -27.89 -13.36
C ASP A 214 19.83 -26.56 -12.91
N PHE A 215 18.56 -26.36 -13.25
CA PHE A 215 17.83 -25.12 -13.04
C PHE A 215 17.79 -24.72 -11.57
N TRP A 216 17.45 -25.64 -10.66
CA TRP A 216 17.31 -25.34 -9.24
C TRP A 216 18.63 -24.93 -8.59
N SER A 217 19.73 -25.60 -8.96
CA SER A 217 21.07 -25.25 -8.49
C SER A 217 21.55 -23.89 -9.03
N PHE A 218 21.28 -23.59 -10.30
CA PHE A 218 21.63 -22.30 -10.90
C PHE A 218 20.78 -21.16 -10.31
N TYR A 219 19.49 -21.40 -10.11
CA TYR A 219 18.55 -20.49 -9.46
C TYR A 219 18.98 -20.15 -8.02
N ALA A 220 19.33 -21.18 -7.23
CA ALA A 220 19.83 -21.02 -5.86
C ALA A 220 21.13 -20.18 -5.82
N LEU A 221 22.03 -20.38 -6.78
CA LEU A 221 23.30 -19.67 -6.87
C LEU A 221 23.10 -18.17 -7.18
N ILE A 222 22.21 -17.84 -8.13
CA ILE A 222 21.85 -16.44 -8.45
C ILE A 222 21.24 -15.77 -7.22
N GLY A 223 20.31 -16.45 -6.55
CA GLY A 223 19.68 -15.96 -5.33
C GLY A 223 20.64 -15.72 -4.18
N LEU A 224 21.64 -16.60 -4.03
CA LEU A 224 22.72 -16.45 -3.06
C LEU A 224 23.55 -15.19 -3.34
N PHE A 225 24.04 -15.00 -4.57
CA PHE A 225 24.82 -13.81 -4.92
C PHE A 225 24.00 -12.53 -4.76
N ASN A 226 22.74 -12.54 -5.20
CA ASN A 226 21.80 -11.44 -5.00
C ASN A 226 21.69 -11.06 -3.51
N GLY A 227 21.41 -12.04 -2.65
CA GLY A 227 21.29 -11.81 -1.22
C GLY A 227 22.59 -11.31 -0.57
N LEU A 228 23.75 -11.83 -0.99
CA LEU A 228 25.05 -11.35 -0.51
C LEU A 228 25.29 -9.88 -0.89
N PHE A 229 24.96 -9.48 -2.12
CA PHE A 229 25.06 -8.09 -2.54
C PHE A 229 24.12 -7.19 -1.73
N LEU A 230 22.88 -7.61 -1.46
CA LEU A 230 21.93 -6.84 -0.65
C LEU A 230 22.40 -6.68 0.81
N ILE A 231 22.97 -7.73 1.40
CA ILE A 231 23.58 -7.66 2.72
C ILE A 231 24.77 -6.68 2.71
N ALA A 232 25.62 -6.74 1.68
CA ALA A 232 26.72 -5.78 1.52
C ALA A 232 26.20 -4.34 1.41
N TYR A 233 25.16 -4.10 0.61
CA TYR A 233 24.54 -2.79 0.43
C TYR A 233 23.99 -2.22 1.74
N SER A 234 23.41 -3.07 2.58
CA SER A 234 22.91 -2.70 3.91
C SER A 234 24.06 -2.32 4.86
N ILE A 235 25.14 -3.11 4.90
CA ILE A 235 26.31 -2.86 5.75
C ILE A 235 27.04 -1.57 5.34
N PHE A 236 27.23 -1.35 4.04
CA PHE A 236 27.88 -0.13 3.51
C PHE A 236 26.97 1.11 3.56
N GLY A 237 25.69 0.94 3.91
CA GLY A 237 24.75 2.05 4.01
C GLY A 237 24.39 2.67 2.67
N LEU A 238 24.30 1.87 1.59
CA LEU A 238 23.98 2.36 0.25
C LEU A 238 22.57 2.96 0.16
N SER A 239 21.63 2.60 1.04
CA SER A 239 20.30 3.23 1.06
C SER A 239 20.35 4.75 1.31
N ARG A 240 21.49 5.31 1.74
CA ARG A 240 21.72 6.77 1.77
C ARG A 240 21.61 7.41 0.38
N LEU A 241 21.81 6.65 -0.70
CA LEU A 241 21.61 7.10 -2.07
C LEU A 241 20.16 7.55 -2.32
N MET A 242 19.19 7.07 -1.54
CA MET A 242 17.80 7.53 -1.63
C MET A 242 17.61 8.99 -1.27
N LYS A 243 18.57 9.62 -0.57
CA LYS A 243 18.55 11.08 -0.40
C LYS A 243 18.57 11.83 -1.73
N TYR A 244 19.14 11.24 -2.78
CA TYR A 244 19.15 11.81 -4.12
C TYR A 244 17.88 11.52 -4.91
N SER A 245 17.01 10.62 -4.43
CA SER A 245 15.68 10.42 -5.00
C SER A 245 14.85 11.66 -4.73
N SER A 246 14.65 12.48 -5.76
CA SER A 246 13.78 13.63 -5.69
C SER A 246 12.31 13.20 -5.82
N ARG A 247 11.39 14.07 -5.42
CA ARG A 247 9.95 13.86 -5.62
C ARG A 247 9.58 13.56 -7.07
N PHE A 248 10.29 14.18 -8.02
CA PHE A 248 10.11 13.93 -9.45
C PHE A 248 10.41 12.46 -9.83
N ILE A 249 11.46 11.88 -9.25
CA ILE A 249 11.82 10.47 -9.50
C ILE A 249 10.72 9.56 -8.93
N GLU A 250 10.26 9.81 -7.71
CA GLU A 250 9.19 9.02 -7.09
C GLU A 250 7.88 9.06 -7.90
N GLU A 251 7.45 10.24 -8.35
CA GLU A 251 6.24 10.40 -9.19
C GLU A 251 6.42 9.76 -10.58
N THR A 252 7.61 9.83 -11.17
CA THR A 252 7.92 9.15 -12.45
C THR A 252 7.89 7.63 -12.30
N PHE A 253 8.43 7.09 -11.20
CA PHE A 253 8.37 5.66 -10.94
C PHE A 253 6.93 5.18 -10.69
N SER A 254 6.15 5.94 -9.92
CA SER A 254 4.76 5.58 -9.63
C SER A 254 3.89 5.63 -10.90
N THR A 255 4.12 6.59 -11.80
CA THR A 255 3.44 6.64 -13.12
C THR A 255 3.88 5.50 -14.03
N PHE A 256 5.17 5.14 -14.05
CA PHE A 256 5.67 3.96 -14.77
C PHE A 256 5.00 2.67 -14.30
N ILE A 257 4.93 2.45 -12.99
CA ILE A 257 4.28 1.27 -12.41
C ILE A 257 2.78 1.26 -12.76
N THR A 258 2.10 2.40 -12.68
CA THR A 258 0.69 2.52 -13.09
C THR A 258 0.47 2.07 -14.54
N ILE A 259 1.31 2.52 -15.47
CA ILE A 259 1.24 2.13 -16.89
C ILE A 259 1.48 0.62 -17.04
N ALA A 260 2.46 0.07 -16.31
CA ALA A 260 2.75 -1.37 -16.32
C ALA A 260 1.55 -2.20 -15.84
N PHE A 261 0.89 -1.81 -14.75
CA PHE A 261 -0.31 -2.51 -14.24
C PHE A 261 -1.50 -2.45 -15.20
N LEU A 262 -1.72 -1.31 -15.87
CA LEU A 262 -2.74 -1.21 -16.92
C LEU A 262 -2.41 -2.13 -18.11
N TYR A 263 -1.15 -2.15 -18.53
CA TYR A 263 -0.67 -3.01 -19.60
C TYR A 263 -0.84 -4.50 -19.25
N ASP A 264 -0.45 -4.92 -18.05
CA ASP A 264 -0.55 -6.31 -17.59
C ASP A 264 -2.00 -6.80 -17.49
N GLY A 265 -2.97 -5.91 -17.24
CA GLY A 265 -4.39 -6.26 -17.32
C GLY A 265 -4.95 -6.30 -18.76
N ILE A 266 -4.43 -5.47 -19.68
CA ILE A 266 -4.91 -5.41 -21.09
C ILE A 266 -4.31 -6.54 -21.93
N LYS A 267 -3.01 -6.79 -21.80
CA LYS A 267 -2.25 -7.71 -22.65
C LYS A 267 -2.88 -9.11 -22.74
N PRO A 268 -3.28 -9.77 -21.64
CA PRO A 268 -3.90 -11.09 -21.71
C PRO A 268 -5.23 -11.10 -22.45
N ILE A 269 -6.01 -10.02 -22.36
CA ILE A 269 -7.27 -9.86 -23.09
C ILE A 269 -6.98 -9.77 -24.59
N ILE A 270 -6.01 -8.95 -25.00
CA ILE A 270 -5.61 -8.84 -26.41
C ILE A 270 -5.12 -10.19 -26.96
N ILE A 271 -4.25 -10.89 -26.23
CA ILE A 271 -3.75 -12.21 -26.63
C ILE A 271 -4.91 -13.19 -26.81
N LEU A 272 -5.88 -13.17 -25.89
CA LEU A 272 -7.05 -14.05 -25.96
C LEU A 272 -7.94 -13.72 -27.18
N PHE A 273 -8.11 -12.44 -27.54
CA PHE A 273 -8.78 -12.04 -28.78
C PHE A 273 -8.00 -12.43 -30.05
N LEU A 274 -6.67 -12.27 -30.05
CA LEU A 274 -5.83 -12.62 -31.20
C LEU A 274 -5.82 -14.14 -31.43
N ASN A 275 -5.70 -14.94 -30.37
CA ASN A 275 -5.77 -16.39 -30.45
C ASN A 275 -7.13 -16.82 -31.02
N TYR A 276 -8.21 -16.15 -30.61
CA TYR A 276 -9.53 -16.39 -31.18
C TYR A 276 -9.61 -16.05 -32.67
N LEU A 277 -9.00 -14.93 -33.11
CA LEU A 277 -9.04 -14.50 -34.51
C LEU A 277 -8.16 -15.35 -35.45
N TYR A 278 -7.00 -15.82 -34.98
CA TYR A 278 -5.98 -16.45 -35.84
C TYR A 278 -5.84 -17.97 -35.67
N GLN A 279 -6.17 -18.55 -34.51
CA GLN A 279 -5.90 -19.96 -34.19
C GLN A 279 -7.17 -20.81 -34.01
N CYS A 280 -8.32 -20.30 -34.40
CA CYS A 280 -9.57 -21.04 -34.23
C CYS A 280 -9.83 -22.04 -35.35
N ASP A 281 -9.52 -23.31 -35.05
CA ASP A 281 -10.20 -24.45 -35.67
C ASP A 281 -11.67 -24.51 -35.18
N ASN A 282 -12.54 -25.20 -35.93
CA ASN A 282 -14.02 -25.20 -35.92
C ASN A 282 -14.77 -25.33 -34.56
N ASN A 283 -14.09 -25.40 -33.41
CA ASN A 283 -14.64 -25.57 -32.06
C ASN A 283 -14.50 -24.34 -31.13
N CYS A 284 -14.16 -23.16 -31.64
CA CYS A 284 -14.04 -21.96 -30.81
C CYS A 284 -15.38 -21.21 -30.63
N GLU A 285 -15.76 -20.97 -29.37
CA GLU A 285 -16.91 -20.11 -29.05
C GLU A 285 -16.51 -18.61 -29.02
N PRO A 286 -17.11 -17.75 -29.88
CA PRO A 286 -16.84 -16.29 -29.90
C PRO A 286 -17.16 -15.55 -28.61
N ILE A 287 -17.94 -16.19 -27.73
CA ILE A 287 -18.45 -15.60 -26.51
C ILE A 287 -17.35 -15.41 -25.46
N ILE A 288 -16.32 -16.25 -25.44
CA ILE A 288 -15.26 -16.25 -24.42
C ILE A 288 -14.48 -14.92 -24.34
N PRO A 289 -13.91 -14.40 -25.44
CA PRO A 289 -13.18 -13.13 -25.42
C PRO A 289 -14.05 -11.94 -25.02
N ILE A 290 -15.24 -11.84 -25.60
CA ILE A 290 -16.19 -10.75 -25.35
C ILE A 290 -16.61 -10.77 -23.88
N PHE A 291 -16.90 -11.96 -23.34
CA PHE A 291 -17.31 -12.11 -21.96
C PHE A 291 -16.19 -11.81 -20.96
N THR A 292 -14.96 -12.23 -21.26
CA THR A 292 -13.78 -11.91 -20.46
C THR A 292 -13.58 -10.39 -20.34
N LEU A 293 -13.70 -9.67 -21.46
CA LEU A 293 -13.62 -8.21 -21.51
C LEU A 293 -14.78 -7.56 -20.75
N LEU A 294 -16.00 -8.07 -20.89
CA LEU A 294 -17.17 -7.54 -20.17
C LEU A 294 -17.00 -7.68 -18.66
N LEU A 295 -16.57 -8.85 -18.18
CA LEU A 295 -16.30 -9.11 -16.76
C LEU A 295 -15.17 -8.22 -16.22
N SER A 296 -14.09 -8.03 -16.96
CA SER A 296 -12.98 -7.17 -16.52
C SER A 296 -13.37 -5.68 -16.47
N LEU A 297 -14.20 -5.20 -17.39
CA LEU A 297 -14.75 -3.85 -17.31
C LEU A 297 -15.73 -3.69 -16.14
N LEU A 298 -16.59 -4.68 -15.93
CA LEU A 298 -17.60 -4.65 -14.88
C LEU A 298 -16.97 -4.70 -13.48
N THR A 299 -15.90 -5.48 -13.28
CA THR A 299 -15.12 -5.49 -12.03
C THR A 299 -14.53 -4.13 -11.72
N VAL A 300 -13.87 -3.47 -12.69
CA VAL A 300 -13.34 -2.12 -12.49
C VAL A 300 -14.45 -1.15 -12.13
N TRP A 301 -15.55 -1.18 -12.90
CA TRP A 301 -16.67 -0.27 -12.66
C TRP A 301 -17.25 -0.43 -11.26
N ILE A 302 -17.51 -1.66 -10.81
CA ILE A 302 -18.01 -1.94 -9.46
C ILE A 302 -16.98 -1.53 -8.39
N CYS A 303 -15.71 -1.91 -8.54
CA CYS A 303 -14.68 -1.61 -7.54
C CYS A 303 -14.46 -0.10 -7.39
N VAL A 304 -14.42 0.66 -8.50
CA VAL A 304 -14.31 2.13 -8.47
C VAL A 304 -15.55 2.77 -7.84
N LYS A 305 -16.76 2.28 -8.13
CA LYS A 305 -18.00 2.79 -7.51
C LYS A 305 -18.05 2.50 -6.01
N LEU A 306 -17.64 1.32 -5.57
CA LEU A 306 -17.54 0.97 -4.15
C LEU A 306 -16.44 1.79 -3.46
N ALA A 307 -15.27 1.97 -4.07
CA ALA A 307 -14.20 2.79 -3.53
C ALA A 307 -14.63 4.26 -3.36
N ASN A 308 -15.33 4.83 -4.34
CA ASN A 308 -15.87 6.19 -4.27
C ASN A 308 -17.11 6.32 -3.39
N PHE A 309 -17.63 5.22 -2.85
CA PHE A 309 -18.80 5.25 -1.98
C PHE A 309 -18.57 6.08 -0.73
N LYS A 310 -17.32 6.26 -0.27
CA LYS A 310 -16.95 7.17 0.84
C LYS A 310 -17.40 8.63 0.67
N TYR A 311 -17.68 9.06 -0.55
CA TYR A 311 -18.16 10.41 -0.88
C TYR A 311 -19.67 10.49 -1.14
N SER A 312 -20.34 9.35 -1.13
CA SER A 312 -21.79 9.28 -1.31
C SER A 312 -22.54 9.98 -0.19
N ILE A 313 -23.64 10.65 -0.52
CA ILE A 313 -24.56 11.25 0.47
C ILE A 313 -25.41 10.15 1.14
N TYR A 314 -25.51 8.97 0.52
CA TYR A 314 -26.27 7.84 1.04
C TYR A 314 -25.52 7.15 2.19
N PHE A 315 -26.28 6.70 3.21
CA PHE A 315 -25.83 5.99 4.42
C PHE A 315 -25.07 6.81 5.47
N ASN A 316 -25.01 6.26 6.69
CA ASN A 316 -24.23 6.79 7.80
C ASN A 316 -22.72 6.74 7.49
N ARG A 317 -21.96 7.71 8.02
CA ARG A 317 -20.50 7.84 7.83
C ARG A 317 -19.74 6.53 8.06
N SER A 318 -20.06 5.79 9.12
CA SER A 318 -19.38 4.53 9.46
C SER A 318 -19.63 3.43 8.44
N LEU A 319 -20.87 3.26 7.98
CA LEU A 319 -21.21 2.26 6.95
C LEU A 319 -20.58 2.63 5.61
N ARG A 320 -20.58 3.92 5.27
CA ARG A 320 -20.00 4.44 4.04
C ARG A 320 -18.50 4.19 3.96
N GLN A 321 -17.80 4.38 5.07
CA GLN A 321 -16.37 4.08 5.19
C GLN A 321 -16.11 2.56 5.11
N LEU A 322 -16.88 1.74 5.81
CA LEU A 322 -16.76 0.27 5.72
C LEU A 322 -16.96 -0.25 4.29
N ILE A 323 -17.99 0.21 3.58
CA ILE A 323 -18.25 -0.21 2.19
C ILE A 323 -17.09 0.18 1.26
N SER A 324 -16.52 1.38 1.45
CA SER A 324 -15.38 1.85 0.68
C SER A 324 -14.12 1.02 0.95
N ASP A 325 -13.83 0.76 2.23
CA ASP A 325 -12.63 0.01 2.64
C ASP A 325 -12.71 -1.48 2.22
N TYR A 326 -13.91 -2.09 2.23
CA TYR A 326 -14.16 -3.46 1.71
C TYR A 326 -14.50 -3.51 0.21
N GLY A 327 -14.37 -2.40 -0.52
CA GLY A 327 -14.87 -2.27 -1.89
C GLY A 327 -14.28 -3.31 -2.86
N LEU A 328 -12.97 -3.56 -2.78
CA LEU A 328 -12.29 -4.58 -3.60
C LEU A 328 -12.87 -5.98 -3.32
N PHE A 329 -13.04 -6.34 -2.04
CA PHE A 329 -13.53 -7.64 -1.61
C PHE A 329 -14.97 -7.89 -2.10
N ILE A 330 -15.85 -6.93 -1.83
CA ILE A 330 -17.25 -7.00 -2.23
C ILE A 330 -17.36 -7.06 -3.77
N GLY A 331 -16.57 -6.26 -4.48
CA GLY A 331 -16.53 -6.25 -5.94
C GLY A 331 -16.13 -7.60 -6.55
N VAL A 332 -15.06 -8.22 -6.04
CA VAL A 332 -14.59 -9.53 -6.53
C VAL A 332 -15.63 -10.62 -6.29
N ILE A 333 -16.24 -10.68 -5.09
CA ILE A 333 -17.28 -11.67 -4.78
C ILE A 333 -18.50 -11.47 -5.68
N LEU A 334 -19.01 -10.23 -5.80
CA LEU A 334 -20.18 -9.94 -6.61
C LEU A 334 -19.98 -10.37 -8.06
N ILE A 335 -18.87 -10.01 -8.68
CA ILE A 335 -18.62 -10.41 -10.08
C ILE A 335 -18.42 -11.92 -10.21
N THR A 336 -17.73 -12.56 -9.26
CA THR A 336 -17.55 -14.01 -9.28
C THR A 336 -18.90 -14.73 -9.18
N THR A 337 -19.82 -14.26 -8.33
CA THR A 337 -21.19 -14.79 -8.25
C THR A 337 -21.99 -14.55 -9.53
N ILE A 338 -21.86 -13.37 -10.14
CA ILE A 338 -22.50 -13.03 -11.42
C ILE A 338 -21.99 -13.93 -12.55
N ARG A 339 -20.69 -14.21 -12.61
CA ARG A 339 -20.12 -15.15 -13.59
C ARG A 339 -20.78 -16.52 -13.46
N HIS A 340 -20.88 -17.04 -12.24
CA HIS A 340 -21.41 -18.38 -12.01
C HIS A 340 -22.92 -18.47 -12.24
N SER A 341 -23.69 -17.42 -11.92
CA SER A 341 -25.14 -17.42 -12.08
C SER A 341 -25.62 -17.24 -13.51
N ILE A 342 -24.91 -16.45 -14.33
CA ILE A 342 -25.35 -16.13 -15.69
C ILE A 342 -24.78 -17.10 -16.73
N PHE A 343 -23.61 -17.72 -16.50
CA PHE A 343 -22.91 -18.48 -17.55
C PHE A 343 -22.39 -19.85 -17.06
N LEU A 344 -23.22 -20.89 -17.21
CA LEU A 344 -22.84 -22.30 -17.23
C LEU A 344 -23.01 -22.82 -18.67
N PRO A 345 -22.02 -23.45 -19.35
CA PRO A 345 -20.72 -23.95 -18.91
C PRO A 345 -19.59 -23.53 -19.88
N LEU A 346 -18.81 -22.49 -19.58
CA LEU A 346 -17.54 -22.31 -20.29
C LEU A 346 -16.53 -23.29 -19.69
N ASN A 347 -16.10 -24.26 -20.50
CA ASN A 347 -15.16 -25.32 -20.10
C ASN A 347 -14.03 -24.77 -19.23
N ASN A 348 -13.81 -25.46 -18.10
CA ASN A 348 -12.89 -25.18 -17.00
C ASN A 348 -11.40 -24.99 -17.37
N ASN A 349 -11.06 -24.83 -18.65
CA ASN A 349 -9.70 -24.85 -19.18
C ASN A 349 -8.92 -23.55 -18.92
N GLN A 350 -9.56 -22.52 -18.38
CA GLN A 350 -8.91 -21.27 -17.94
C GLN A 350 -8.83 -21.13 -16.42
N ILE A 351 -9.27 -22.15 -15.67
CA ILE A 351 -8.99 -22.18 -14.24
C ILE A 351 -7.51 -22.56 -14.15
N PRO A 352 -6.63 -21.70 -13.63
CA PRO A 352 -5.27 -22.15 -13.33
C PRO A 352 -5.42 -23.42 -12.50
N LYS A 353 -4.73 -24.51 -12.87
CA LYS A 353 -4.64 -25.65 -11.97
C LYS A 353 -3.79 -25.18 -10.79
N ILE A 354 -4.43 -24.52 -9.82
CA ILE A 354 -3.77 -23.78 -8.74
C ILE A 354 -2.95 -24.73 -7.85
N VAL A 355 -3.23 -26.04 -7.94
CA VAL A 355 -2.68 -27.06 -7.04
C VAL A 355 -1.91 -28.09 -7.87
N ASP A 356 -0.60 -28.14 -7.65
CA ASP A 356 0.15 -29.39 -7.84
C ASP A 356 -0.24 -30.33 -6.71
N SER A 357 -0.39 -31.60 -7.02
CA SER A 357 -1.08 -32.61 -6.22
C SER A 357 -0.49 -32.88 -4.84
N ASP A 358 0.71 -32.40 -4.49
CA ASP A 358 1.34 -32.68 -3.19
C ASP A 358 2.20 -31.53 -2.65
N ILE A 359 2.20 -31.33 -1.32
CA ILE A 359 3.06 -30.35 -0.60
C ILE A 359 4.55 -30.64 -0.82
N ASN A 360 4.90 -31.91 -1.10
CA ASN A 360 6.27 -32.33 -1.35
C ASN A 360 6.81 -31.83 -2.71
N ASP A 361 5.95 -31.53 -3.68
CA ASP A 361 6.34 -30.95 -4.97
C ASP A 361 6.55 -29.42 -4.89
N ILE A 362 6.24 -28.81 -3.74
CA ILE A 362 6.40 -27.36 -3.54
C ILE A 362 7.86 -27.02 -3.21
N ILE A 363 8.57 -27.89 -2.49
CA ILE A 363 9.93 -27.66 -2.00
C ILE A 363 10.91 -28.49 -2.83
N HIS A 364 11.74 -27.82 -3.63
CA HIS A 364 12.86 -28.46 -4.33
C HIS A 364 14.17 -27.88 -3.81
N LEU A 365 14.90 -28.70 -3.06
CA LEU A 365 16.26 -28.35 -2.68
C LEU A 365 17.20 -28.56 -3.88
N PRO A 366 18.22 -27.70 -4.04
CA PRO A 366 19.21 -27.87 -5.09
C PRO A 366 19.96 -29.19 -4.92
N SER A 367 20.18 -29.89 -6.03
CA SER A 367 20.88 -31.19 -6.07
C SER A 367 22.36 -31.10 -5.68
N GLY A 368 22.90 -29.87 -5.64
CA GLY A 368 24.22 -29.52 -5.15
C GLY A 368 25.01 -28.71 -6.19
N PHE A 369 25.77 -27.71 -5.73
CA PHE A 369 26.51 -26.81 -6.63
C PHE A 369 27.66 -27.47 -7.40
N GLY A 370 28.06 -28.69 -7.05
CA GLY A 370 29.20 -29.40 -7.65
C GLY A 370 28.96 -29.88 -9.08
N GLN A 371 27.71 -29.98 -9.53
CA GLN A 371 27.38 -30.38 -10.90
C GLN A 371 27.41 -29.20 -11.88
N LEU A 372 27.49 -27.96 -11.39
CA LEU A 372 27.51 -26.77 -12.21
C LEU A 372 28.93 -26.50 -12.76
N PRO A 373 29.07 -26.21 -14.07
CA PRO A 373 30.36 -25.88 -14.65
C PRO A 373 30.89 -24.55 -14.10
N SER A 374 32.20 -24.39 -13.97
CA SER A 374 32.78 -23.22 -13.29
C SER A 374 32.42 -21.86 -13.93
N TRP A 375 32.14 -21.82 -15.23
CA TRP A 375 31.72 -20.59 -15.91
C TRP A 375 30.33 -20.11 -15.48
N SER A 376 29.44 -21.02 -15.05
CA SER A 376 28.09 -20.64 -14.60
C SER A 376 28.12 -19.86 -13.30
N TRP A 377 29.17 -20.00 -12.48
CA TRP A 377 29.37 -19.20 -11.28
C TRP A 377 29.59 -17.71 -11.60
N VAL A 378 30.37 -17.43 -12.64
CA VAL A 378 30.60 -16.05 -13.10
C VAL A 378 29.30 -15.47 -13.68
N LEU A 379 28.57 -16.27 -14.46
CA LEU A 379 27.28 -15.84 -14.99
C LEU A 379 26.25 -15.58 -13.88
N ALA A 380 26.17 -16.46 -12.89
CA ALA A 380 25.31 -16.30 -11.73
C ALA A 380 25.67 -15.07 -10.90
N LEU A 381 26.95 -14.73 -10.79
CA LEU A 381 27.41 -13.50 -10.13
C LEU A 381 26.92 -12.26 -10.87
N VAL A 382 27.02 -12.23 -12.21
CA VAL A 382 26.53 -11.11 -13.03
C VAL A 382 25.00 -10.97 -12.95
N LEU A 383 24.26 -12.08 -13.11
CA LEU A 383 22.80 -12.08 -13.00
C LEU A 383 22.35 -11.72 -11.58
N GLY A 384 23.03 -12.23 -10.55
CA GLY A 384 22.78 -11.91 -9.14
C GLY A 384 23.05 -10.44 -8.82
N PHE A 385 24.09 -9.84 -9.42
CA PHE A 385 24.35 -8.41 -9.30
C PHE A 385 23.23 -7.58 -9.94
N LEU A 386 22.79 -7.91 -11.16
CA LEU A 386 21.69 -7.23 -11.84
C LEU A 386 20.38 -7.34 -11.04
N LEU A 387 20.08 -8.53 -10.51
CA LEU A 387 18.94 -8.77 -9.63
C LEU A 387 19.02 -7.94 -8.34
N SER A 388 20.21 -7.80 -7.75
CA SER A 388 20.42 -7.00 -6.54
C SER A 388 20.19 -5.51 -6.77
N LEU A 389 20.52 -4.98 -7.96
CA LEU A 389 20.25 -3.59 -8.32
C LEU A 389 18.74 -3.34 -8.45
N LEU A 390 18.02 -4.27 -9.09
CA LEU A 390 16.56 -4.21 -9.17
C LEU A 390 15.93 -4.17 -7.77
N TYR A 391 16.38 -5.06 -6.88
CA TYR A 391 15.89 -5.13 -5.50
C TYR A 391 16.19 -3.88 -4.70
N PHE A 392 17.41 -3.35 -4.87
CA PHE A 392 17.82 -2.12 -4.23
C PHE A 392 16.94 -0.93 -4.64
N ILE A 393 16.59 -0.84 -5.93
CA ILE A 393 15.72 0.24 -6.44
C ILE A 393 14.29 0.05 -5.91
N ASP A 394 13.67 -1.11 -6.16
CA ASP A 394 12.26 -1.33 -5.86
C ASP A 394 11.96 -1.30 -4.36
N GLN A 395 12.83 -1.90 -3.53
CA GLN A 395 12.64 -1.91 -2.08
C GLN A 395 12.73 -0.50 -1.49
N ASN A 396 13.72 0.27 -1.90
CA ASN A 396 13.95 1.60 -1.35
C ASN A 396 12.92 2.61 -1.85
N ILE A 397 12.54 2.56 -3.13
CA ILE A 397 11.46 3.41 -3.66
C ILE A 397 10.14 3.06 -2.97
N SER A 398 9.82 1.77 -2.79
CA SER A 398 8.62 1.34 -2.08
C SER A 398 8.59 1.86 -0.63
N SER A 399 9.73 1.79 0.07
CA SER A 399 9.84 2.30 1.44
C SER A 399 9.74 3.84 1.51
N SER A 400 10.33 4.55 0.54
CA SER A 400 10.25 6.01 0.44
C SER A 400 8.81 6.48 0.13
N LEU A 401 8.15 5.83 -0.84
CA LEU A 401 6.79 6.15 -1.25
C LEU A 401 5.78 5.87 -0.12
N ALA A 402 5.96 4.76 0.61
CA ALA A 402 5.17 4.48 1.80
C ALA A 402 5.40 5.54 2.89
N SER A 403 6.62 6.07 2.99
CA SER A 403 7.05 6.99 4.05
C SER A 403 7.08 8.46 3.64
N GLN A 404 6.30 8.85 2.62
CA GLN A 404 6.23 10.23 2.19
C GLN A 404 5.85 11.17 3.34
N LYS A 405 6.44 12.37 3.34
CA LYS A 405 6.16 13.41 4.34
C LYS A 405 4.68 13.79 4.40
N LYS A 406 3.96 13.68 3.28
CA LYS A 406 2.50 13.92 3.19
C LYS A 406 1.70 13.00 4.13
N HIS A 407 2.18 11.80 4.40
CA HIS A 407 1.49 10.82 5.25
C HIS A 407 1.63 11.11 6.76
N GLY A 408 2.53 12.02 7.17
CA GLY A 408 2.69 12.39 8.58
C GLY A 408 3.11 11.25 9.50
N LEU A 409 3.86 10.26 8.97
CA LEU A 409 4.39 9.14 9.75
C LEU A 409 5.28 9.62 10.91
N LYS A 410 5.15 8.97 12.07
CA LYS A 410 5.82 9.36 13.33
C LYS A 410 6.97 8.43 13.70
N LYS A 411 6.94 7.17 13.24
CA LYS A 411 7.96 6.17 13.58
C LYS A 411 9.16 6.22 12.62
N TRP A 412 10.26 5.61 13.08
CA TRP A 412 11.51 5.49 12.34
C TRP A 412 11.35 4.61 11.09
N ASN A 413 11.82 5.09 9.93
CA ASN A 413 11.92 4.30 8.71
C ASN A 413 13.29 3.58 8.66
N GLY A 414 13.31 2.25 8.75
CA GLY A 414 14.53 1.44 8.75
C GLY A 414 14.90 0.85 7.39
N MET A 415 15.22 1.69 6.39
CA MET A 415 15.52 1.23 5.02
C MET A 415 16.72 0.27 4.92
N HIS A 416 17.75 0.44 5.75
CA HIS A 416 18.91 -0.46 5.72
C HIS A 416 18.55 -1.84 6.26
N LEU A 417 17.74 -1.88 7.32
CA LEU A 417 17.25 -3.11 7.91
C LEU A 417 16.31 -3.86 6.95
N ASP A 418 15.45 -3.14 6.22
CA ASP A 418 14.58 -3.72 5.18
C ASP A 418 15.40 -4.47 4.13
N LEU A 419 16.46 -3.85 3.60
CA LEU A 419 17.30 -4.43 2.56
C LEU A 419 18.03 -5.70 3.04
N LEU A 420 18.51 -5.70 4.29
CA LEU A 420 19.16 -6.87 4.90
C LEU A 420 18.19 -8.04 5.01
N ILE A 421 16.97 -7.78 5.45
CA ILE A 421 15.96 -8.82 5.68
C ILE A 421 15.44 -9.37 4.35
N VAL A 422 15.21 -8.51 3.36
CA VAL A 422 14.85 -8.95 2.00
C VAL A 422 15.97 -9.81 1.41
N GLY A 423 17.24 -9.46 1.62
CA GLY A 423 18.38 -10.29 1.21
C GLY A 423 18.35 -11.68 1.85
N ILE A 424 18.17 -11.76 3.17
CA ILE A 424 18.12 -13.05 3.91
C ILE A 424 16.92 -13.89 3.47
N ILE A 425 15.73 -13.28 3.37
CA ILE A 425 14.51 -13.98 2.93
C ILE A 425 14.72 -14.59 1.55
N ASN A 426 15.28 -13.84 0.61
CA ASN A 426 15.46 -14.34 -0.75
C ASN A 426 16.56 -15.40 -0.87
N ILE A 427 17.61 -15.36 -0.05
CA ILE A 427 18.56 -16.49 0.03
C ILE A 427 17.81 -17.76 0.43
N ILE A 428 17.00 -17.69 1.50
CA ILE A 428 16.24 -18.84 2.00
C ILE A 428 15.24 -19.34 0.94
N LEU A 429 14.46 -18.45 0.32
CA LEU A 429 13.52 -18.82 -0.74
C LEU A 429 14.21 -19.49 -1.94
N SER A 430 15.41 -19.00 -2.31
CA SER A 430 16.17 -19.56 -3.42
C SER A 430 16.64 -20.99 -3.16
N PHE A 431 17.05 -21.30 -1.92
CA PHE A 431 17.43 -22.65 -1.51
C PHE A 431 16.25 -23.62 -1.41
N ILE A 432 15.04 -23.11 -1.15
CA ILE A 432 13.82 -23.92 -1.07
C ILE A 432 13.21 -24.15 -2.47
N GLY A 433 13.66 -23.38 -3.49
CA GLY A 433 13.08 -23.43 -4.83
C GLY A 433 11.78 -22.64 -4.95
N LEU A 434 11.60 -21.60 -4.11
CA LEU A 434 10.45 -20.72 -4.13
C LEU A 434 10.77 -19.44 -4.91
N PRO A 435 9.79 -18.88 -5.65
CA PRO A 435 9.99 -17.67 -6.44
C PRO A 435 10.36 -16.50 -5.53
N TRP A 436 11.19 -15.58 -6.01
CA TRP A 436 11.69 -14.48 -5.19
C TRP A 436 10.62 -13.41 -4.91
N VAL A 437 10.79 -12.65 -3.81
CA VAL A 437 9.87 -11.58 -3.39
C VAL A 437 10.63 -10.34 -2.93
N HIS A 438 10.07 -9.15 -3.16
CA HIS A 438 10.60 -7.87 -2.69
C HIS A 438 9.45 -6.87 -2.49
N GLY A 439 9.74 -5.70 -1.94
CA GLY A 439 8.77 -4.64 -1.71
C GLY A 439 8.12 -4.19 -3.01
N ALA A 440 6.80 -4.34 -3.10
CA ALA A 440 6.06 -4.08 -4.32
C ALA A 440 5.22 -2.79 -4.23
N LEU A 441 5.21 -2.05 -5.34
CA LEU A 441 4.25 -1.01 -5.66
C LEU A 441 3.16 -1.59 -6.58
N PRO A 442 1.90 -1.11 -6.50
CA PRO A 442 1.36 -0.07 -5.63
C PRO A 442 0.90 -0.59 -4.25
N HIS A 443 1.07 -1.87 -3.96
CA HIS A 443 0.52 -2.49 -2.74
C HIS A 443 1.00 -1.80 -1.45
N SER A 444 2.27 -1.40 -1.39
CA SER A 444 2.83 -0.72 -0.21
C SER A 444 2.21 0.67 0.02
N SER A 445 1.93 1.46 -1.02
CA SER A 445 1.26 2.76 -0.87
C SER A 445 -0.23 2.60 -0.57
N LEU A 446 -0.89 1.64 -1.22
CA LEU A 446 -2.29 1.31 -0.96
C LEU A 446 -2.51 0.81 0.47
N HIS A 447 -1.55 0.09 1.05
CA HIS A 447 -1.57 -0.30 2.46
C HIS A 447 -1.56 0.91 3.40
N VAL A 448 -0.66 1.88 3.14
CA VAL A 448 -0.60 3.13 3.91
C VAL A 448 -1.92 3.89 3.79
N ARG A 449 -2.48 3.95 2.58
CA ARG A 449 -3.77 4.59 2.32
C ARG A 449 -4.93 3.92 3.06
N ALA A 450 -4.96 2.58 3.10
CA ALA A 450 -5.99 1.83 3.83
C ALA A 450 -5.94 2.08 5.35
N LEU A 451 -4.76 2.28 5.92
CA LEU A 451 -4.58 2.66 7.33
C LEU A 451 -4.75 4.17 7.59
N ALA A 452 -4.87 4.98 6.55
CA ALA A 452 -4.98 6.44 6.67
C ALA A 452 -6.43 6.91 6.82
N THR A 453 -6.69 7.83 7.75
CA THR A 453 -7.94 8.61 7.76
C THR A 453 -7.79 9.81 6.84
N ILE A 454 -8.49 9.76 5.70
CA ILE A 454 -8.50 10.81 4.69
C ILE A 454 -9.78 11.64 4.86
N ILE A 455 -9.64 12.96 4.86
CA ILE A 455 -10.76 13.89 4.74
C ILE A 455 -10.55 14.71 3.47
N LYS A 456 -11.64 15.01 2.77
CA LYS A 456 -11.61 15.98 1.67
C LYS A 456 -11.86 17.36 2.24
N ASN A 457 -10.97 18.29 1.92
CA ASN A 457 -11.20 19.70 2.19
C ASN A 457 -12.25 20.26 1.22
N GLU A 458 -12.76 21.46 1.48
CA GLU A 458 -13.79 22.11 0.64
C GLU A 458 -13.36 22.31 -0.83
N LYS A 459 -12.05 22.30 -1.10
CA LYS A 459 -11.45 22.34 -2.45
C LYS A 459 -11.35 20.96 -3.13
N GLU A 460 -12.01 19.93 -2.60
CA GLU A 460 -11.92 18.51 -2.99
C GLU A 460 -10.53 17.85 -2.86
N GLU A 461 -9.52 18.57 -2.36
CA GLU A 461 -8.19 18.03 -2.09
C GLU A 461 -8.22 17.05 -0.90
N GLU A 462 -7.65 15.86 -1.10
CA GLU A 462 -7.53 14.82 -0.06
C GLU A 462 -6.41 15.18 0.91
N SER A 463 -6.75 15.44 2.19
CA SER A 463 -5.78 15.69 3.26
C SER A 463 -5.65 14.47 4.19
N PHE A 464 -4.41 14.07 4.46
CA PHE A 464 -4.07 12.98 5.38
C PHE A 464 -4.01 13.53 6.81
N ILE A 465 -4.89 13.06 7.69
CA ILE A 465 -4.90 13.52 9.10
C ILE A 465 -4.01 12.65 9.96
N TYR A 466 -4.14 11.34 9.81
CA TYR A 466 -3.46 10.36 10.64
C TYR A 466 -3.36 9.02 9.92
N VAL A 467 -2.18 8.41 9.99
CA VAL A 467 -1.92 7.05 9.52
C VAL A 467 -1.65 6.17 10.72
N GLN A 468 -2.35 5.05 10.79
CA GLN A 468 -2.12 4.07 11.84
C GLN A 468 -0.94 3.18 11.48
N GLU A 469 0.19 3.30 12.18
CA GLU A 469 1.39 2.51 11.93
C GLU A 469 1.32 1.18 12.71
N THR A 470 1.04 0.08 12.01
CA THR A 470 0.85 -1.24 12.65
C THR A 470 1.53 -2.36 11.89
N ARG A 471 1.94 -3.40 12.61
CA ARG A 471 2.42 -4.67 12.01
C ARG A 471 1.32 -5.69 11.81
N VAL A 472 0.26 -5.58 12.60
CA VAL A 472 -0.82 -6.56 12.68
C VAL A 472 -1.49 -6.74 11.33
N ALA A 473 -1.73 -5.64 10.59
CA ALA A 473 -2.40 -5.70 9.30
C ALA A 473 -1.60 -6.50 8.24
N ALA A 474 -0.32 -6.17 8.07
CA ALA A 474 0.56 -6.88 7.12
C ALA A 474 0.84 -8.33 7.56
N PHE A 475 1.08 -8.57 8.85
CA PHE A 475 1.33 -9.93 9.33
C PHE A 475 0.12 -10.84 9.15
N LEU A 476 -1.08 -10.39 9.59
CA LEU A 476 -2.29 -11.19 9.46
C LEU A 476 -2.73 -11.37 8.02
N SER A 477 -2.54 -10.39 7.13
CA SER A 477 -2.85 -10.56 5.71
C SER A 477 -1.99 -11.66 5.07
N HIS A 478 -0.68 -11.69 5.35
CA HIS A 478 0.20 -12.74 4.85
C HIS A 478 -0.09 -14.12 5.49
N VAL A 479 -0.48 -14.16 6.77
CA VAL A 479 -1.00 -15.40 7.40
C VAL A 479 -2.25 -15.88 6.67
N CYS A 480 -3.20 -15.00 6.34
CA CYS A 480 -4.39 -15.37 5.58
C CYS A 480 -4.03 -15.88 4.17
N ILE A 481 -3.06 -15.27 3.48
CA ILE A 481 -2.56 -15.74 2.18
C ILE A 481 -1.94 -17.15 2.32
N PHE A 482 -1.12 -17.37 3.35
CA PHE A 482 -0.51 -18.68 3.59
C PHE A 482 -1.56 -19.75 3.91
N VAL A 483 -2.53 -19.42 4.77
CA VAL A 483 -3.64 -20.32 5.13
C VAL A 483 -4.56 -20.59 3.93
N SER A 484 -4.68 -19.64 2.99
CA SER A 484 -5.50 -19.82 1.79
C SER A 484 -5.07 -21.01 0.96
N LEU A 485 -3.79 -21.42 1.01
CA LEU A 485 -3.27 -22.61 0.34
C LEU A 485 -4.03 -23.88 0.75
N PHE A 486 -4.37 -24.03 2.03
CA PHE A 486 -5.14 -25.18 2.52
C PHE A 486 -6.60 -25.17 2.02
N PHE A 487 -7.17 -23.99 1.78
CA PHE A 487 -8.53 -23.80 1.28
C PHE A 487 -8.61 -23.77 -0.26
N THR A 488 -7.46 -23.82 -0.94
CA THR A 488 -7.35 -23.55 -2.37
C THR A 488 -8.01 -24.61 -3.25
N ASN A 489 -8.13 -25.86 -2.76
CA ASN A 489 -8.77 -26.94 -3.51
C ASN A 489 -10.24 -26.67 -3.91
N SER A 490 -10.94 -25.73 -3.26
CA SER A 490 -12.38 -25.51 -3.50
C SER A 490 -12.80 -24.07 -3.76
N VAL A 491 -12.23 -23.08 -3.06
CA VAL A 491 -12.78 -21.70 -3.09
C VAL A 491 -12.03 -20.78 -4.07
N LEU A 492 -10.70 -20.89 -4.16
CA LEU A 492 -9.90 -20.02 -5.04
C LEU A 492 -10.05 -20.38 -6.53
N THR A 493 -10.29 -21.65 -6.86
CA THR A 493 -10.61 -22.11 -8.23
C THR A 493 -11.90 -21.51 -8.78
N LEU A 494 -12.79 -21.03 -7.91
CA LEU A 494 -14.02 -20.37 -8.29
C LEU A 494 -13.78 -18.97 -8.89
N ILE A 495 -12.68 -18.30 -8.50
CA ILE A 495 -12.38 -16.94 -8.95
C ILE A 495 -11.85 -16.99 -10.38
N PRO A 496 -12.52 -16.34 -11.33
CA PRO A 496 -12.09 -16.37 -12.71
C PRO A 496 -10.90 -15.46 -12.99
N VAL A 497 -10.00 -15.91 -13.87
CA VAL A 497 -8.86 -15.10 -14.32
C VAL A 497 -9.31 -13.77 -14.96
N SER A 498 -10.47 -13.75 -15.63
CA SER A 498 -11.09 -12.53 -16.18
C SER A 498 -11.32 -11.43 -15.12
N VAL A 499 -11.65 -11.81 -13.88
CA VAL A 499 -11.83 -10.85 -12.76
C VAL A 499 -10.49 -10.33 -12.27
N LEU A 500 -9.43 -11.15 -12.32
CA LEU A 500 -8.08 -10.73 -11.95
C LEU A 500 -7.59 -9.58 -12.84
N TYR A 501 -7.85 -9.63 -14.15
CA TYR A 501 -7.48 -8.56 -15.08
C TYR A 501 -8.12 -7.22 -14.74
N GLY A 502 -9.40 -7.22 -14.36
CA GLY A 502 -10.06 -5.99 -13.90
C GLY A 502 -9.58 -5.52 -12.54
N VAL A 503 -9.16 -6.41 -11.64
CA VAL A 503 -8.51 -6.02 -10.38
C VAL A 503 -7.16 -5.34 -10.63
N PHE A 504 -6.36 -5.82 -11.59
CA PHE A 504 -5.12 -5.13 -11.99
C PHE A 504 -5.38 -3.71 -12.48
N TRP A 505 -6.42 -3.50 -13.30
CA TRP A 505 -6.82 -2.16 -13.73
C TRP A 505 -7.26 -1.28 -12.56
N PHE A 506 -8.05 -1.83 -11.62
CA PHE A 506 -8.46 -1.10 -10.42
C PHE A 506 -7.25 -0.66 -9.58
N LEU A 507 -6.29 -1.56 -9.36
CA LEU A 507 -5.06 -1.25 -8.60
C LEU A 507 -4.21 -0.19 -9.31
N GLY A 508 -4.11 -0.25 -10.65
CA GLY A 508 -3.45 0.78 -11.45
C GLY A 508 -4.13 2.14 -11.34
N ILE A 509 -5.46 2.21 -11.44
CA ILE A 509 -6.21 3.46 -11.25
C ILE A 509 -6.03 4.00 -9.82
N GLY A 510 -6.05 3.13 -8.82
CA GLY A 510 -5.80 3.51 -7.42
C GLY A 510 -4.43 4.17 -7.23
N ALA A 511 -3.40 3.59 -7.85
CA ALA A 511 -2.04 4.13 -7.83
C ALA A 511 -1.93 5.49 -8.55
N LEU A 512 -2.70 5.69 -9.63
CA LEU A 512 -2.74 6.97 -10.35
C LEU A 512 -3.32 8.10 -9.51
N ILE A 513 -4.36 7.82 -8.71
CA ILE A 513 -5.02 8.81 -7.85
C ILE A 513 -4.11 9.27 -6.70
N ASP A 514 -3.15 8.43 -6.29
CA ASP A 514 -2.22 8.73 -5.22
C ASP A 514 -1.03 9.61 -5.65
N ASN A 515 -0.79 9.74 -6.97
CA ASN A 515 0.21 10.63 -7.55
C ASN A 515 -0.35 12.04 -7.74
#